data_AF-A0A317ANN7-F1
#
_entry.id   AF-A0A317ANN7-F1
#
_cell.length_a   1.000
_cell.length_b   1.000
_cell.length_c   1.000
_cell.angle_alpha   90.00
_cell.angle_beta   90.00
_cell.angle_gamma   90.00
#
_symmetry.space_group_name_H-M   'P 1'
#
loop_
_entity.id
_entity.type
_entity.pdbx_description
1 polymer ?
#
loop_
_entity_poly.entity_id
_entity_poly.type
_entity_poly.pdbx_seq_one_letter_code
_entity_poly.pdbx_strand_id
1 'polypeptide(L)'
;MRHTDENDRSSALAILNAVVRNRKEITLRIQQEMSTEGLGLEETEAGQQLNEDITKERERHRRDIEELQQEKEEALAVANQEAAEQINELQADLAKKIQAGEESQERLRTDLEKLQAERKAELKKLFEEMQEQKDKLDKMEADNEETRFMATSQTNREEFQGVLSALEESMRIEKETLKTQFETFEKKKNGVIMECGEWLQLIWDGVCAMLE
;
A
#
# COMPACT_ATOMS: atom_id res chain seq x y z
N MET A 1 30.14 -18.99 17.21
CA MET A 1 29.48 -20.26 17.60
C MET A 1 29.49 -21.14 16.37
N ARG A 2 30.27 -22.24 16.34
CA ARG A 2 30.30 -23.15 15.19
C ARG A 2 29.13 -24.12 15.32
N HIS A 3 28.24 -24.14 14.32
CA HIS A 3 27.20 -25.15 14.21
C HIS A 3 27.83 -26.40 13.60
N THR A 4 28.11 -27.39 14.44
CA THR A 4 28.45 -28.74 14.00
C THR A 4 27.18 -29.58 14.01
N ASP A 5 27.01 -30.26 12.88
CA ASP A 5 26.26 -31.49 12.67
C ASP A 5 24.80 -31.42 12.19
N GLU A 6 24.65 -32.08 11.03
CA GLU A 6 23.50 -32.83 10.53
C GLU A 6 22.23 -32.06 10.20
N ASN A 7 22.10 -31.71 8.90
CA ASN A 7 20.92 -31.81 8.00
C ASN A 7 19.49 -31.73 8.57
N ASP A 8 19.30 -31.09 9.72
CA ASP A 8 18.04 -31.03 10.43
C ASP A 8 17.32 -29.74 10.08
N ARG A 9 16.02 -29.86 9.81
CA ARG A 9 15.15 -28.75 9.40
C ARG A 9 15.19 -27.60 10.42
N SER A 10 15.43 -27.95 11.68
CA SER A 10 15.60 -27.06 12.83
C SER A 10 16.83 -26.15 12.68
N SER A 11 17.95 -26.70 12.18
CA SER A 11 19.19 -25.96 11.94
C SER A 11 19.04 -25.00 10.77
N ALA A 12 18.42 -25.45 9.68
CA ALA A 12 18.10 -24.60 8.53
C ALA A 12 17.18 -23.43 8.92
N LEU A 13 16.14 -23.68 9.73
CA LEU A 13 15.25 -22.64 10.26
C LEU A 13 15.94 -21.68 11.23
N ALA A 14 16.92 -22.16 12.01
CA ALA A 14 17.71 -21.30 12.91
C ALA A 14 18.61 -20.35 12.11
N ILE A 15 19.23 -20.84 11.03
CA ILE A 15 20.01 -20.01 10.09
C ILE A 15 19.09 -19.01 9.40
N LEU A 16 17.93 -19.45 8.89
CA LEU A 16 16.96 -18.58 8.22
C LEU A 16 16.45 -17.48 9.16
N ASN A 17 16.15 -17.82 10.41
CA ASN A 17 15.78 -16.83 11.44
C ASN A 17 16.94 -15.88 11.78
N ALA A 18 18.18 -16.37 11.82
CA ALA A 18 19.35 -15.52 12.03
C ALA A 18 19.55 -14.54 10.85
N VAL A 19 19.34 -14.98 9.61
CA VAL A 19 19.45 -14.16 8.40
C VAL A 19 18.30 -13.15 8.31
N VAL A 20 17.06 -13.56 8.61
CA VAL A 20 15.87 -12.69 8.58
C VAL A 20 15.89 -11.67 9.72
N ARG A 21 16.36 -12.04 10.93
CA ARG A 21 16.50 -11.10 12.06
C ARG A 21 17.70 -10.17 11.91
N ASN A 22 18.79 -10.65 11.32
CA ASN A 22 19.96 -9.81 11.01
C ASN A 22 19.89 -9.25 9.58
N ARG A 23 18.72 -8.72 9.17
CA ARG A 23 18.61 -7.81 8.01
C ARG A 23 19.40 -6.52 8.29
N LYS A 24 20.72 -6.62 8.41
CA LYS A 24 21.59 -5.56 7.94
C LYS A 24 21.54 -5.72 6.43
N GLU A 25 20.74 -4.89 5.79
CA GLU A 25 20.98 -4.59 4.39
C GLU A 25 22.42 -4.10 4.31
N ILE A 26 23.33 -4.99 3.90
CA ILE A 26 24.64 -4.56 3.43
C ILE A 26 24.36 -4.02 2.04
N THR A 27 23.67 -2.88 1.99
CA THR A 27 23.51 -2.12 0.76
C THR A 27 24.92 -1.67 0.43
N LEU A 28 25.46 -2.18 -0.67
CA LEU A 28 26.75 -1.72 -1.15
C LEU A 28 26.61 -0.21 -1.38
N ARG A 29 27.60 0.58 -0.95
CA ARG A 29 27.54 2.05 -1.03
C ARG A 29 27.20 2.53 -2.45
N ILE A 30 27.72 1.85 -3.47
CA ILE A 30 27.34 2.00 -4.89
C ILE A 30 25.83 1.89 -5.12
N GLN A 31 25.18 0.85 -4.57
CA GLN A 31 23.75 0.62 -4.77
C GLN A 31 22.90 1.70 -4.10
N GLN A 32 23.40 2.27 -2.99
CA GLN A 32 22.76 3.39 -2.33
C GLN A 32 22.91 4.68 -3.16
N GLU A 33 24.11 4.99 -3.63
CA GLU A 33 24.40 6.14 -4.50
C GLU A 33 23.59 6.07 -5.83
N MET A 34 23.52 4.89 -6.45
CA MET A 34 22.79 4.72 -7.71
C MET A 34 21.27 4.71 -7.54
N SER A 35 20.73 4.11 -6.47
CA SER A 35 19.28 4.00 -6.30
C SER A 35 18.64 5.16 -5.55
N THR A 36 19.37 5.73 -4.57
CA THR A 36 18.84 6.76 -3.67
C THR A 36 19.21 8.16 -4.15
N GLU A 37 20.44 8.35 -4.63
CA GLU A 37 20.94 9.65 -5.07
C GLU A 37 20.81 9.84 -6.59
N GLY A 38 20.49 8.77 -7.32
CA GLY A 38 20.29 8.79 -8.78
C GLY A 38 21.57 9.03 -9.57
N LEU A 39 22.73 8.84 -8.94
CA LEU A 39 24.03 9.03 -9.56
C LEU A 39 24.30 7.97 -10.62
N GLY A 40 24.88 8.38 -11.74
CA GLY A 40 25.45 7.45 -12.72
C GLY A 40 26.62 6.68 -12.12
N LEU A 41 26.93 5.48 -12.64
CA LEU A 41 28.06 4.68 -12.13
C LEU A 41 29.37 5.50 -12.08
N GLU A 42 29.63 6.29 -13.13
CA GLU A 42 30.79 7.17 -13.26
C GLU A 42 30.83 8.32 -12.22
N GLU A 43 29.69 8.61 -11.59
CA GLU A 43 29.56 9.61 -10.53
C GLU A 43 29.61 8.98 -9.13
N THR A 44 29.41 7.66 -8.99
CA THR A 44 29.55 6.93 -7.72
C THR A 44 30.98 6.98 -7.19
N GLU A 45 31.17 6.96 -5.87
CA GLU A 45 32.50 7.02 -5.25
C GLU A 45 33.40 5.86 -5.74
N ALA A 46 32.83 4.66 -5.84
CA ALA A 46 33.57 3.50 -6.34
C ALA A 46 33.81 3.57 -7.85
N GLY A 47 32.91 4.17 -8.63
CA GLY A 47 33.12 4.39 -10.05
C GLY A 47 34.20 5.44 -10.32
N GLN A 48 34.24 6.51 -9.54
CA GLN A 48 35.31 7.51 -9.56
C GLN A 48 36.65 6.88 -9.18
N GLN A 49 36.68 6.08 -8.10
CA GLN A 49 37.91 5.42 -7.66
C GLN A 49 38.41 4.38 -8.68
N LEU A 50 37.51 3.58 -9.26
CA LEU A 50 37.86 2.65 -10.33
C LEU A 50 38.38 3.40 -11.56
N ASN A 51 37.75 4.51 -11.94
CA ASN A 51 38.18 5.31 -13.08
C ASN A 51 39.53 5.98 -12.82
N GLU A 52 39.80 6.44 -11.60
CA GLU A 52 41.11 6.91 -11.18
C GLU A 52 42.17 5.81 -11.29
N ASP A 53 41.88 4.60 -10.81
CA ASP A 53 42.83 3.48 -10.84
C ASP A 53 43.12 3.05 -12.29
N ILE A 54 42.09 2.98 -13.13
CA ILE A 54 42.24 2.73 -14.58
C ILE A 54 43.06 3.84 -15.23
N THR A 55 42.81 5.11 -14.89
CA THR A 55 43.56 6.25 -15.46
C THR A 55 45.02 6.22 -15.02
N LYS A 56 45.31 5.91 -13.75
CA LYS A 56 46.67 5.75 -13.22
C LYS A 56 47.41 4.60 -13.88
N GLU A 57 46.77 3.44 -14.06
CA GLU A 57 47.38 2.31 -14.78
C GLU A 57 47.56 2.62 -16.26
N ARG A 58 46.66 3.35 -16.91
CA ARG A 58 46.85 3.82 -18.29
C ARG A 58 48.03 4.76 -18.42
N GLU A 59 48.16 5.74 -17.52
CA GLU A 59 49.32 6.64 -17.51
C GLU A 59 50.62 5.89 -17.24
N ARG A 60 50.59 4.89 -16.35
CA ARG A 60 51.73 4.02 -16.07
C ARG A 60 52.12 3.22 -17.31
N HIS A 61 51.20 2.48 -17.92
CA HIS A 61 51.48 1.73 -19.14
C HIS A 61 51.89 2.61 -20.31
N ARG A 62 51.37 3.84 -20.40
CA ARG A 62 51.80 4.79 -21.43
C ARG A 62 53.24 5.23 -21.20
N ARG A 63 53.63 5.52 -19.95
CA ARG A 63 55.02 5.79 -19.59
C ARG A 63 55.92 4.59 -19.87
N ASP A 64 55.49 3.38 -19.51
CA ASP A 64 56.23 2.15 -19.81
C ASP A 64 56.44 1.98 -21.33
N ILE A 65 55.42 2.29 -22.16
CA ILE A 65 55.54 2.27 -23.63
C ILE A 65 56.51 3.34 -24.13
N GLU A 66 56.45 4.56 -23.60
CA GLU A 66 57.36 5.65 -23.97
C GLU A 66 58.82 5.31 -23.60
N GLU A 67 59.06 4.74 -22.42
CA GLU A 67 60.38 4.25 -21.99
C GLU A 67 60.88 3.12 -22.89
N LEU A 68 60.04 2.12 -23.17
CA LEU A 68 60.36 1.04 -24.10
C LEU A 68 60.65 1.57 -25.52
N GLN A 69 59.97 2.62 -25.98
CA GLN A 69 60.28 3.24 -27.28
C GLN A 69 61.69 3.84 -27.30
N GLN A 70 62.09 4.52 -26.22
CA GLN A 70 63.45 5.06 -26.08
C GLN A 70 64.49 3.93 -26.02
N GLU A 71 64.27 2.90 -25.21
CA GLU A 71 65.17 1.74 -25.12
C GLU A 71 65.30 1.01 -26.47
N LYS A 72 64.22 0.94 -27.25
CA LYS A 72 64.25 0.38 -28.60
C LYS A 72 65.08 1.22 -29.57
N GLU A 73 64.94 2.55 -29.53
CA GLU A 73 65.76 3.45 -30.35
C GLU A 73 67.25 3.32 -30.01
N GLU A 74 67.57 3.22 -28.73
CA GLU A 74 68.94 2.96 -28.25
C GLU A 74 69.46 1.57 -28.68
N ALA A 75 68.65 0.52 -28.57
CA ALA A 75 69.01 -0.83 -28.99
C ALA A 75 69.27 -0.91 -30.51
N LEU A 76 68.45 -0.21 -31.32
CA LEU A 76 68.66 -0.08 -32.77
C LEU A 76 69.94 0.70 -33.09
N ALA A 77 70.26 1.75 -32.31
CA ALA A 77 71.51 2.50 -32.47
C ALA A 77 72.75 1.66 -32.17
N VAL A 78 72.64 0.68 -31.26
CA VAL A 78 73.71 -0.29 -30.93
C VAL A 78 73.67 -1.55 -31.82
N ALA A 79 72.81 -1.57 -32.86
CA ALA A 79 72.61 -2.70 -33.78
C ALA A 79 72.19 -4.02 -33.10
N ASN A 80 71.51 -3.92 -31.95
CA ASN A 80 70.99 -5.08 -31.24
C ASN A 80 69.55 -5.39 -31.67
N GLN A 81 69.42 -6.16 -32.75
CA GLN A 81 68.15 -6.43 -33.42
C GLN A 81 67.20 -7.31 -32.59
N GLU A 82 67.73 -8.29 -31.83
CA GLU A 82 66.94 -9.13 -30.92
C GLU A 82 66.28 -8.32 -29.80
N ALA A 83 67.01 -7.36 -29.22
CA ALA A 83 66.45 -6.49 -28.17
C ALA A 83 65.30 -5.62 -28.71
N ALA A 84 65.43 -5.08 -29.93
CA ALA A 84 64.38 -4.30 -30.56
C ALA A 84 63.12 -5.13 -30.89
N GLU A 85 63.28 -6.41 -31.24
CA GLU A 85 62.16 -7.34 -31.47
C GLU A 85 61.43 -7.67 -30.16
N GLN A 86 62.15 -7.99 -29.08
CA GLN A 86 61.55 -8.25 -27.76
C GLN A 86 60.77 -7.04 -27.24
N ILE A 87 61.29 -5.82 -27.44
CA ILE A 87 60.60 -4.59 -27.05
C ILE A 87 59.31 -4.38 -27.87
N ASN A 88 59.33 -4.70 -29.17
CA ASN A 88 58.10 -4.63 -29.98
C ASN A 88 57.03 -5.62 -29.50
N GLU A 89 57.42 -6.83 -29.12
CA GLU A 89 56.49 -7.82 -28.56
C GLU A 89 55.89 -7.33 -27.24
N LEU A 90 56.71 -6.77 -26.34
CA LEU A 90 56.24 -6.17 -25.09
C LEU A 90 55.28 -5.00 -25.32
N GLN A 91 55.58 -4.10 -26.26
CA GLN A 91 54.67 -3.00 -26.63
C GLN A 91 53.35 -3.52 -27.18
N ALA A 92 53.38 -4.53 -28.05
CA ALA A 92 52.18 -5.14 -28.60
C ALA A 92 51.33 -5.82 -27.52
N ASP A 93 51.96 -6.48 -26.55
CA ASP A 93 51.27 -7.15 -25.44
C ASP A 93 50.64 -6.15 -24.46
N LEU A 94 51.35 -5.05 -24.15
CA LEU A 94 50.82 -3.94 -23.36
C LEU A 94 49.64 -3.24 -24.07
N ALA A 95 49.76 -2.97 -25.37
CA ALA A 95 48.68 -2.37 -26.15
C ALA A 95 47.42 -3.26 -26.15
N LYS A 96 47.57 -4.58 -26.27
CA LYS A 96 46.45 -5.54 -26.15
C LYS A 96 45.80 -5.51 -24.78
N LYS A 97 46.58 -5.40 -23.70
CA LYS A 97 46.04 -5.32 -22.33
C LYS A 97 45.23 -4.05 -22.11
N ILE A 98 45.73 -2.91 -22.62
CA ILE A 98 44.99 -1.63 -22.59
C ILE A 98 43.66 -1.78 -23.33
N GLN A 99 43.69 -2.30 -24.56
CA GLN A 99 42.48 -2.49 -25.36
C GLN A 99 41.47 -3.44 -24.68
N ALA A 100 41.93 -4.57 -24.14
CA ALA A 100 41.06 -5.51 -23.43
C ALA A 100 40.42 -4.87 -22.17
N GLY A 101 41.15 -4.00 -21.47
CA GLY A 101 40.62 -3.22 -20.36
C GLY A 101 39.52 -2.26 -20.79
N GLU A 102 39.71 -1.53 -21.89
CA GLU A 102 38.72 -0.61 -22.45
C GLU A 102 37.44 -1.33 -22.89
N GLU A 103 37.58 -2.47 -23.59
CA GLU A 103 36.42 -3.29 -24.00
C GLU A 103 35.65 -3.83 -22.79
N SER A 104 36.36 -4.22 -21.72
CA SER A 104 35.73 -4.67 -20.47
C SER A 104 34.96 -3.54 -19.79
N GLN A 105 35.54 -2.33 -19.74
CA GLN A 105 34.89 -1.15 -19.15
C GLN A 105 33.61 -0.77 -19.92
N GLU A 106 33.65 -0.79 -21.25
CA GLU A 106 32.50 -0.47 -22.09
C GLU A 106 31.36 -1.50 -21.95
N ARG A 107 31.72 -2.79 -21.84
CA ARG A 107 30.73 -3.85 -21.56
C ARG A 107 30.05 -3.65 -20.21
N LEU A 108 30.84 -3.39 -19.16
CA LEU A 108 30.32 -3.11 -17.82
C LEU A 108 29.36 -1.92 -17.82
N ARG A 109 29.72 -0.84 -18.52
CA ARG A 109 28.84 0.34 -18.71
C ARG A 109 27.51 -0.06 -19.35
N THR A 110 27.57 -0.75 -20.48
CA THR A 110 26.39 -1.17 -21.24
C THR A 110 25.47 -2.09 -20.43
N ASP A 111 26.04 -3.05 -19.71
CA ASP A 111 25.27 -4.01 -18.90
C ASP A 111 24.59 -3.33 -17.71
N LEU A 112 25.25 -2.35 -17.10
CA LEU A 112 24.65 -1.55 -16.02
C LEU A 112 23.54 -0.64 -16.51
N GLU A 113 23.70 0.01 -17.67
CA GLU A 113 22.64 0.81 -18.29
C GLU A 113 21.40 -0.04 -18.59
N LYS A 114 21.59 -1.25 -19.14
CA LYS A 114 20.50 -2.22 -19.34
C LYS A 114 19.83 -2.61 -18.03
N LEU A 115 20.61 -2.94 -17.01
CA LEU A 115 20.08 -3.36 -15.71
C LEU A 115 19.30 -2.23 -15.01
N GLN A 116 19.76 -0.98 -15.14
CA GLN A 116 19.01 0.19 -14.69
C GLN A 116 17.68 0.36 -15.45
N ALA A 117 17.70 0.20 -16.77
CA ALA A 117 16.49 0.29 -17.60
C ALA A 117 15.46 -0.79 -17.24
N GLU A 118 15.91 -2.03 -17.05
CA GLU A 118 15.06 -3.17 -16.62
C GLU A 118 14.46 -2.90 -15.23
N ARG A 119 15.28 -2.50 -14.26
CA ARG A 119 14.81 -2.16 -12.90
C ARG A 119 13.79 -1.03 -12.91
N LYS A 120 14.01 0.00 -13.72
CA LYS A 120 13.09 1.13 -13.84
C LYS A 120 11.76 0.71 -14.46
N ALA A 121 11.79 -0.19 -15.45
CA ALA A 121 10.59 -0.76 -16.04
C ALA A 121 9.81 -1.64 -15.05
N GLU A 122 10.50 -2.47 -14.26
CA GLU A 122 9.88 -3.27 -13.20
C GLU A 122 9.23 -2.41 -12.12
N LEU A 123 9.95 -1.39 -11.63
CA LEU A 123 9.40 -0.44 -10.66
C LEU A 123 8.16 0.26 -11.18
N LYS A 124 8.17 0.67 -12.45
CA LYS A 124 7.01 1.31 -13.07
C LYS A 124 5.79 0.37 -13.09
N LYS A 125 5.98 -0.89 -13.49
CA LYS A 125 4.90 -1.89 -13.45
C LYS A 125 4.36 -2.11 -12.04
N LEU A 126 5.25 -2.20 -11.06
CA LEU A 126 4.85 -2.38 -9.66
C LEU A 126 4.03 -1.17 -9.15
N PHE A 127 4.42 0.05 -9.51
CA PHE A 127 3.65 1.25 -9.18
C PHE A 127 2.27 1.26 -9.84
N GLU A 128 2.19 0.87 -11.12
CA GLU A 128 0.92 0.74 -11.84
C GLU A 128 0.00 -0.30 -11.17
N GLU A 129 0.51 -1.47 -10.81
CA GLU A 129 -0.25 -2.51 -10.10
C GLU A 129 -0.73 -2.04 -8.72
N MET A 130 0.13 -1.35 -7.96
CA MET A 130 -0.25 -0.78 -6.67
C MET A 130 -1.35 0.28 -6.82
N GLN A 131 -1.27 1.12 -7.85
CA GLN A 131 -2.25 2.15 -8.11
C GLN A 131 -3.59 1.51 -8.49
N GLU A 132 -3.60 0.48 -9.33
CA GLU A 132 -4.81 -0.27 -9.63
C GLU A 132 -5.43 -0.95 -8.40
N GLN A 133 -4.61 -1.51 -7.51
CA GLN A 133 -5.10 -2.09 -6.26
C GLN A 133 -5.73 -1.05 -5.35
N LYS A 134 -5.11 0.13 -5.25
CA LYS A 134 -5.65 1.24 -4.48
C LYS A 134 -6.98 1.71 -5.06
N ASP A 135 -7.07 1.91 -6.37
CA ASP A 135 -8.31 2.32 -7.03
C ASP A 135 -9.43 1.28 -6.86
N LYS A 136 -9.09 0.00 -6.82
CA LYS A 136 -10.04 -1.09 -6.52
C LYS A 136 -10.52 -1.01 -5.07
N LEU A 137 -9.62 -0.78 -4.11
CA LEU A 137 -9.98 -0.61 -2.71
C LEU A 137 -10.88 0.61 -2.51
N ASP A 138 -10.53 1.76 -3.08
CA ASP A 138 -11.31 2.99 -2.95
C ASP A 138 -12.74 2.80 -3.52
N LYS A 139 -12.87 2.07 -4.64
CA LYS A 139 -14.20 1.69 -5.20
C LYS A 139 -14.96 0.75 -4.27
N MET A 140 -14.30 -0.28 -3.72
CA MET A 140 -14.94 -1.19 -2.77
C MET A 140 -15.38 -0.48 -1.49
N GLU A 141 -14.61 0.50 -1.02
CA GLU A 141 -14.98 1.32 0.14
C GLU A 141 -16.22 2.18 -0.17
N ALA A 142 -16.27 2.83 -1.34
CA ALA A 142 -17.43 3.60 -1.78
C ALA A 142 -18.70 2.73 -1.89
N ASP A 143 -18.60 1.57 -2.53
CA ASP A 143 -19.73 0.62 -2.68
C ASP A 143 -20.21 0.12 -1.30
N ASN A 144 -19.28 -0.11 -0.37
CA ASN A 144 -19.60 -0.57 0.99
C ASN A 144 -20.26 0.54 1.82
N GLU A 145 -19.80 1.79 1.69
CA GLU A 145 -20.45 2.96 2.30
C GLU A 145 -21.87 3.15 1.77
N GLU A 146 -22.08 3.04 0.45
CA GLU A 146 -23.42 3.12 -0.15
C GLU A 146 -24.32 2.00 0.40
N THR A 147 -23.80 0.77 0.46
CA THR A 147 -24.55 -0.37 1.00
C THR A 147 -24.93 -0.16 2.47
N ARG A 148 -24.01 0.37 3.29
CA ARG A 148 -24.28 0.73 4.69
C ARG A 148 -25.32 1.83 4.82
N PHE A 149 -25.24 2.85 3.97
CA PHE A 149 -26.20 3.95 3.97
C PHE A 149 -27.61 3.45 3.62
N MET A 150 -27.73 2.58 2.61
CA MET A 150 -28.99 1.97 2.22
C MET A 150 -29.57 1.06 3.30
N ALA A 151 -28.74 0.23 3.94
CA ALA A 151 -29.18 -0.61 5.06
C ALA A 151 -29.69 0.25 6.23
N THR A 152 -28.93 1.29 6.61
CA THR A 152 -29.33 2.22 7.69
C THR A 152 -30.64 2.94 7.36
N SER A 153 -30.80 3.38 6.11
CA SER A 153 -32.03 4.05 5.65
C SER A 153 -33.24 3.12 5.66
N GLN A 154 -33.07 1.83 5.32
CA GLN A 154 -34.12 0.83 5.42
C GLN A 154 -34.52 0.57 6.87
N THR A 155 -33.55 0.36 7.77
CA THR A 155 -33.83 0.16 9.20
C THR A 155 -34.58 1.34 9.79
N ASN A 156 -34.13 2.58 9.52
CA ASN A 156 -34.82 3.78 9.98
C ASN A 156 -36.27 3.87 9.44
N ARG A 157 -36.50 3.44 8.20
CA ARG A 157 -37.83 3.42 7.58
C ARG A 157 -38.74 2.39 8.25
N GLU A 158 -38.23 1.20 8.53
CA GLU A 158 -38.96 0.14 9.24
C GLU A 158 -39.32 0.57 10.67
N GLU A 159 -38.36 1.16 11.40
CA GLU A 159 -38.61 1.73 12.73
C GLU A 159 -39.68 2.82 12.69
N PHE A 160 -39.61 3.73 11.71
CA PHE A 160 -40.60 4.78 11.55
C PHE A 160 -42.00 4.23 11.23
N GLN A 161 -42.09 3.22 10.36
CA GLN A 161 -43.35 2.53 10.09
C GLN A 161 -43.91 1.83 11.34
N GLY A 162 -43.03 1.22 12.15
CA GLY A 162 -43.39 0.64 13.45
C GLY A 162 -44.01 1.67 14.37
N VAL A 163 -43.37 2.83 14.55
CA VAL A 163 -43.90 3.94 15.37
C VAL A 163 -45.24 4.46 14.85
N LEU A 164 -45.40 4.61 13.53
CA LEU A 164 -46.67 5.05 12.95
C LEU A 164 -47.80 4.06 13.23
N SER A 165 -47.56 2.76 13.04
CA SER A 165 -48.58 1.73 13.31
C SER A 165 -48.96 1.66 14.80
N ALA A 166 -47.98 1.82 15.71
CA ALA A 166 -48.24 1.88 17.14
C ALA A 166 -49.04 3.11 17.54
N LEU A 167 -48.78 4.27 16.91
CA LEU A 167 -49.52 5.50 17.12
C LEU A 167 -50.98 5.38 16.62
N GLU A 168 -51.18 4.79 15.44
CA GLU A 168 -52.52 4.53 14.91
C GLU A 168 -53.33 3.62 15.83
N GLU A 169 -52.72 2.57 16.35
CA GLU A 169 -53.36 1.65 17.30
C GLU A 169 -53.69 2.34 18.62
N SER A 170 -52.77 3.17 19.15
CA SER A 170 -53.03 3.98 20.35
C SER A 170 -54.21 4.92 20.14
N MET A 171 -54.28 5.62 18.99
CA MET A 171 -55.40 6.49 18.67
C MET A 171 -56.72 5.71 18.51
N ARG A 172 -56.67 4.48 17.99
CA ARG A 172 -57.86 3.62 17.89
C ARG A 172 -58.38 3.24 19.27
N ILE A 173 -57.49 2.80 20.16
CA ILE A 173 -57.83 2.47 21.56
C ILE A 173 -58.40 3.71 22.27
N GLU A 174 -57.80 4.88 22.10
CA GLU A 174 -58.29 6.12 22.72
C GLU A 174 -59.69 6.49 22.20
N LYS A 175 -59.95 6.38 20.90
CA LYS A 175 -61.28 6.58 20.32
C LYS A 175 -62.32 5.61 20.88
N GLU A 176 -61.97 4.34 21.04
CA GLU A 176 -62.86 3.33 21.62
C GLU A 176 -63.14 3.58 23.11
N THR A 177 -62.12 3.98 23.87
CA THR A 177 -62.29 4.35 25.29
C THR A 177 -63.16 5.59 25.45
N LEU A 178 -62.97 6.63 24.63
CA LEU A 178 -63.86 7.80 24.62
C LEU A 178 -65.30 7.44 24.23
N LYS A 179 -65.48 6.59 23.23
CA LYS A 179 -66.81 6.12 22.81
C LYS A 179 -67.52 5.37 23.95
N THR A 180 -66.84 4.44 24.61
CA THR A 180 -67.40 3.70 25.74
C THR A 180 -67.72 4.63 26.92
N GLN A 181 -66.86 5.61 27.22
CA GLN A 181 -67.16 6.65 28.21
C GLN A 181 -68.42 7.43 27.85
N PHE A 182 -68.58 7.85 26.58
CA PHE A 182 -69.77 8.55 26.11
C PHE A 182 -71.04 7.69 26.27
N GLU A 183 -71.00 6.42 25.86
CA GLU A 183 -72.13 5.48 26.03
C GLU A 183 -72.51 5.29 27.51
N THR A 184 -71.52 5.21 28.41
CA THR A 184 -71.80 5.14 29.86
C THR A 184 -72.41 6.43 30.39
N PHE A 185 -71.99 7.59 29.86
CA PHE A 185 -72.55 8.88 30.22
C PHE A 185 -74.00 9.02 29.73
N GLU A 186 -74.30 8.58 28.51
CA GLU A 186 -75.67 8.55 27.99
C GLU A 186 -76.57 7.62 28.81
N LYS A 187 -76.10 6.42 29.18
CA LYS A 187 -76.85 5.51 30.05
C LYS A 187 -77.14 6.13 31.42
N LYS A 188 -76.15 6.79 32.03
CA LYS A 188 -76.33 7.52 33.30
C LYS A 188 -77.32 8.67 33.16
N LYS A 189 -77.19 9.49 32.10
CA LYS A 189 -78.12 10.59 31.80
C LYS A 189 -79.55 10.07 31.63
N ASN A 190 -79.75 9.01 30.85
CA ASN A 190 -81.06 8.40 30.63
C ASN A 190 -81.62 7.78 31.93
N GLY A 191 -80.78 7.16 32.75
CA GLY A 191 -81.16 6.68 34.08
C GLY A 191 -81.65 7.80 34.99
N VAL A 192 -80.92 8.91 35.08
CA VAL A 192 -81.32 10.10 35.86
C VAL A 192 -82.62 10.71 35.33
N ILE A 193 -82.81 10.77 34.00
CA ILE A 193 -84.06 11.25 33.41
C ILE A 193 -85.24 10.34 33.80
N MET A 194 -85.05 9.01 33.79
CA MET A 194 -86.08 8.08 34.24
C MET A 194 -86.39 8.24 35.73
N GLU A 195 -85.38 8.31 36.59
CA GLU A 195 -85.56 8.55 38.03
C GLU A 195 -86.30 9.87 38.27
N CYS A 196 -85.89 10.98 37.64
CA CYS A 196 -86.62 12.24 37.75
C CYS A 196 -88.07 12.13 37.23
N GLY A 197 -88.30 11.35 36.18
CA GLY A 197 -89.65 11.06 35.66
C GLY A 197 -90.52 10.31 36.65
N GLU A 198 -89.99 9.26 37.30
CA GLU A 198 -90.68 8.49 38.35
C GLU A 198 -91.02 9.37 39.55
N TRP A 199 -90.08 10.21 39.98
CA TRP A 199 -90.32 11.19 41.06
C TRP A 199 -91.41 12.20 40.69
N LEU A 200 -91.40 12.72 39.46
CA LEU A 200 -92.45 13.63 38.97
C LEU A 200 -93.82 12.95 38.89
N GLN A 201 -93.87 11.68 38.46
CA GLN A 201 -95.09 10.88 38.43
C GLN A 201 -95.65 10.65 39.83
N LEU A 202 -94.80 10.28 40.79
CA LEU A 202 -95.16 10.13 42.21
C LEU A 202 -95.72 11.42 42.81
N ILE A 203 -95.09 12.56 42.51
CA ILE A 203 -95.59 13.88 42.94
C ILE A 203 -96.94 14.17 42.29
N TRP A 204 -97.10 13.90 41.00
CA TRP A 204 -98.35 14.12 40.26
C TRP A 204 -99.50 13.27 40.82
N ASP A 205 -99.26 11.98 41.04
CA ASP A 205 -100.25 11.05 41.61
C ASP A 205 -100.64 11.47 43.03
N GLY A 206 -99.68 11.92 43.85
CA GLY A 206 -99.93 12.46 45.18
C GLY A 206 -100.75 13.75 45.17
N VAL A 207 -100.55 14.64 44.19
CA VAL A 207 -101.37 15.86 44.02
C VAL A 207 -102.79 15.53 43.56
N CYS A 208 -102.95 14.58 42.63
CA CYS A 208 -104.26 14.14 42.17
C CYS A 208 -105.08 13.52 43.31
N ALA A 209 -104.46 12.69 44.14
CA ALA A 209 -105.11 12.08 45.30
C ALA A 209 -105.54 13.08 46.40
N MET A 210 -104.98 14.30 46.42
CA MET A 210 -105.42 15.36 47.34
C MET A 210 -106.56 16.24 46.80
N LEU A 211 -106.90 16.11 45.51
CA LEU A 211 -107.96 16.89 44.85
C LEU A 211 -109.30 16.13 44.73
N GLU A 212 -109.34 14.85 45.12
CA GLU A 212 -110.55 14.03 45.28
C GLU A 212 -111.04 13.99 46.73
#